data_AF-A0A510GIN3-F1
#
_entry.id   AF-A0A510GIN3-F1
#
_cell.length_a   1.000
_cell.length_b   1.000
_cell.length_c   1.000
_cell.angle_alpha   90.00
_cell.angle_beta   90.00
_cell.angle_gamma   90.00
#
_symmetry.space_group_name_H-M   'P 1'
#
loop_
_entity.id
_entity.type
_entity.pdbx_description
1 polymer ?
#
loop_
_entity_poly.entity_id
_entity_poly.type
_entity_poly.pdbx_seq_one_letter_code
_entity_poly.pdbx_strand_id
1 'polypeptide(L)' 'MDSYIYMNRFKNNIISIYKEQGKSWLEKLPKIVTELASEWNLSNLTPIDNLSFNYVLSGYQNNRVSK' A
#
# COMPACT_ATOMS: atom_id res chain seq x y z
N MET A 1 -2.70 -0.04 -17.79
CA MET A 1 -4.08 -0.54 -17.60
C MET A 1 -4.15 -1.50 -16.41
N ASP A 2 -3.19 -2.41 -16.27
CA ASP A 2 -3.24 -3.54 -15.31
C ASP A 2 -3.15 -3.14 -13.83
N SER A 3 -2.33 -2.13 -13.49
CA SER A 3 -2.18 -1.64 -12.11
C SER A 3 -3.50 -1.18 -11.46
N TYR A 4 -4.42 -0.60 -12.25
CA TYR A 4 -5.73 -0.16 -11.74
C TYR A 4 -6.65 -1.35 -11.39
N ILE A 5 -6.56 -2.45 -12.15
CA ILE A 5 -7.33 -3.67 -11.92
C ILE A 5 -6.88 -4.34 -10.63
N TYR A 6 -5.56 -4.42 -10.38
CA TYR A 6 -5.01 -5.00 -9.16
C TYR A 6 -5.39 -4.19 -7.91
N MET A 7 -5.31 -2.86 -7.99
CA MET A 7 -5.69 -2.00 -6.87
C MET A 7 -7.19 -2.12 -6.52
N ASN A 8 -8.06 -2.25 -7.52
CA ASN A 8 -9.48 -2.48 -7.29
C ASN A 8 -9.76 -3.85 -6.68
N ARG A 9 -9.08 -4.91 -7.16
CA ARG A 9 -9.23 -6.25 -6.57
C ARG A 9 -8.77 -6.28 -5.11
N PHE A 10 -7.65 -5.64 -4.80
CA PHE A 10 -7.15 -5.50 -3.44
C PHE A 10 -8.18 -4.80 -2.53
N LYS A 11 -8.68 -3.62 -2.92
CA LYS A 11 -9.71 -2.89 -2.16
C LYS A 11 -10.95 -3.75 -1.91
N ASN A 12 -11.42 -4.45 -2.94
CA ASN A 12 -12.58 -5.33 -2.83
C ASN A 12 -12.34 -6.49 -1.86
N ASN A 13 -11.15 -7.11 -1.90
CA ASN A 13 -10.78 -8.18 -0.98
C ASN A 13 -10.78 -7.69 0.48
N ILE A 14 -10.17 -6.53 0.73
CA ILE A 14 -10.10 -5.93 2.07
C ILE A 14 -11.50 -5.60 2.60
N ILE A 15 -12.35 -4.96 1.79
CA ILE A 15 -13.72 -4.61 2.20
C ILE A 15 -14.57 -5.87 2.40
N SER A 16 -14.41 -6.88 1.54
CA SER A 16 -15.19 -8.12 1.62
C SER A 16 -14.96 -8.86 2.94
N ILE A 17 -13.70 -8.94 3.39
CA ILE A 17 -13.30 -9.66 4.62
C ILE A 17 -13.51 -8.81 5.86
N TYR A 18 -13.00 -7.57 5.85
CA TYR A 18 -12.93 -6.73 7.06
C TYR A 18 -14.06 -5.71 7.17
N LYS A 19 -14.98 -5.66 6.20
CA LYS A 19 -16.18 -4.79 6.20
C LYS A 19 -15.82 -3.32 6.48
N GLU A 20 -16.52 -2.67 7.41
CA GLU A 20 -16.31 -1.26 7.77
C GLU A 20 -14.92 -0.98 8.32
N GLN A 21 -14.29 -1.94 9.01
CA GLN A 21 -12.91 -1.81 9.46
C GLN A 21 -11.95 -1.76 8.26
N GLY A 22 -12.20 -2.58 7.25
CA GLY A 22 -11.44 -2.58 6.00
C GLY A 22 -11.56 -1.25 5.24
N LYS A 23 -12.78 -0.69 5.15
CA LYS A 23 -13.00 0.65 4.56
C LYS A 23 -12.23 1.73 5.34
N SER A 24 -12.41 1.75 6.66
CA SER A 24 -11.75 2.73 7.55
C SER A 24 -10.22 2.65 7.45
N TRP A 25 -9.67 1.44 7.29
CA TRP A 25 -8.25 1.24 7.11
C TRP A 25 -7.77 1.73 5.73
N LEU A 26 -8.50 1.42 4.65
CA LEU A 26 -8.19 1.90 3.29
C LEU A 26 -8.20 3.43 3.19
N GLU A 27 -9.10 4.11 3.89
CA GLU A 27 -9.16 5.58 3.95
C GLU A 27 -7.94 6.19 4.63
N LYS A 28 -7.40 5.51 5.66
CA LYS A 28 -6.22 5.95 6.41
C LYS A 28 -4.91 5.56 5.72
N LEU A 29 -4.94 4.61 4.80
CA LEU A 29 -3.75 4.04 4.18
C LEU A 29 -2.80 5.08 3.56
N PRO A 30 -3.26 6.10 2.79
CA PRO A 30 -2.36 7.12 2.25
C PRO A 30 -1.61 7.91 3.34
N LYS A 31 -2.30 8.20 4.45
CA LYS A 31 -1.71 8.89 5.59
C LYS A 31 -0.66 8.02 6.28
N ILE A 32 -0.98 6.76 6.55
CA ILE A 32 -0.05 5.79 7.15
C ILE A 32 1.23 5.67 6.30
N VAL A 33 1.09 5.54 4.98
CA VAL A 33 2.23 5.45 4.06
C VAL A 33 3.07 6.72 4.10
N THR A 34 2.44 7.89 4.15
CA THR A 34 3.15 9.18 4.20
C THR A 34 3.92 9.35 5.52
N GLU A 35 3.31 9.00 6.64
CA GLU A 35 3.95 9.06 7.96
C GLU A 35 5.16 8.12 8.03
N LEU A 36 4.99 6.87 7.61
CA LEU A 36 6.08 5.90 7.57
C LEU A 36 7.19 6.31 6.61
N ALA A 37 6.84 6.84 5.43
CA ALA A 37 7.83 7.32 4.48
C ALA A 37 8.68 8.46 5.05
N SER A 38 8.05 9.39 5.78
CA SER A 38 8.76 10.48 6.45
C SER A 38 9.64 9.98 7.60
N GLU A 39 9.10 9.14 8.47
CA GLU A 39 9.80 8.65 9.67
C GLU A 39 11.01 7.77 9.30
N TRP A 40 10.90 6.97 8.24
CA TRP A 40 11.92 6.01 7.83
C TRP A 40 12.77 6.50 6.65
N ASN A 41 12.56 7.73 6.19
CA ASN A 41 13.22 8.33 5.02
C ASN A 41 13.11 7.43 3.78
N LEU A 42 11.88 7.02 3.45
CA LEU A 42 11.55 6.20 2.30
C LEU A 42 11.20 7.05 1.08
N SER A 43 11.63 6.63 -0.09
CA SER A 43 11.33 7.30 -1.36
C SER A 43 11.00 6.31 -2.47
N ASN A 44 10.45 6.81 -3.57
CA ASN A 44 10.05 6.03 -4.74
C ASN A 44 9.17 4.82 -4.40
N LEU A 45 8.27 4.98 -3.44
CA LEU A 45 7.36 3.92 -3.00
C LEU A 45 6.36 3.58 -4.09
N THR A 46 6.39 2.32 -4.54
CA THR A 46 5.48 1.76 -5.54
C THR A 46 4.81 0.51 -5.00
N PRO A 47 3.48 0.38 -5.09
CA PRO A 47 2.80 -0.87 -4.76
C PRO A 47 3.31 -2.00 -5.64
N ILE A 48 3.61 -3.15 -5.03
CA ILE A 48 3.89 -4.36 -5.80
C ILE A 48 2.59 -4.90 -6.39
N ASP A 49 2.67 -5.58 -7.54
CA ASP A 49 1.49 -6.19 -8.16
C ASP A 49 0.96 -7.38 -7.34
N ASN A 50 -0.25 -7.82 -7.68
CA ASN A 50 -0.90 -9.01 -7.10
C ASN A 50 -1.09 -8.98 -5.57
N LEU A 51 -1.42 -7.80 -5.02
CA LEU A 51 -1.78 -7.64 -3.61
C LEU A 51 -3.04 -8.47 -3.27
N SER A 52 -2.89 -9.47 -2.41
CA SER A 52 -4.01 -10.29 -1.93
C SER A 52 -4.76 -9.59 -0.79
N PHE A 53 -4.15 -9.59 0.40
CA PHE A 53 -4.68 -8.99 1.63
C PHE A 53 -3.70 -8.03 2.31
N ASN A 54 -2.46 -7.99 1.83
CA ASN A 54 -1.43 -7.08 2.36
C ASN A 54 -1.22 -5.94 1.37
N TYR A 55 -1.03 -4.72 1.87
CA TYR A 55 -0.56 -3.61 1.07
C TYR A 55 0.96 -3.49 1.21
N VAL A 56 1.67 -3.90 0.17
CA VAL A 56 3.13 -3.97 0.16
C VAL A 56 3.66 -2.99 -0.87
N LEU A 57 4.64 -2.19 -0.46
CA LEU A 57 5.32 -1.19 -1.28
C LEU A 57 6.79 -1.57 -1.41
N SER A 58 7.38 -1.34 -2.58
CA SER A 58 8.82 -1.35 -2.82
C SER A 58 9.32 0.09 -2.99
N GLY A 59 10.55 0.38 -2.60
CA GLY A 59 11.15 1.71 -2.76
C GLY A 59 12.56 1.76 -2.22
N TYR A 60 13.06 2.96 -1.94
CA TYR A 60 14.38 3.19 -1.38
C TYR A 60 14.30 3.66 0.06
N GLN A 61 15.31 3.33 0.85
CA GLN A 61 15.49 3.87 2.20
C GLN A 61 16.83 4.60 2.25
N ASN A 62 16.85 5.86 2.73
CA ASN A 62 18.07 6.67 2.79
C ASN A 62 18.81 6.78 1.43
N ASN A 63 18.07 6.79 0.32
CA ASN A 63 18.60 6.72 -1.05
C ASN A 63 19.49 5.49 -1.34
N ARG A 64 19.37 4.42 -0.55
CA ARG A 64 20.02 3.14 -0.81
C ARG A 64 18.97 2.13 -1.25
N VAL A 65 19.32 1.37 -2.28
CA VAL A 65 18.55 0.19 -2.68
C VAL A 65 18.77 -0.86 -1.60
N SER A 66 17.70 -1.32 -0.93
CA SER A 66 17.77 -2.54 -0.14
C SER A 66 18.09 -3.68 -1.10
N LYS A 67 19.31 -4.21 -0.98
CA LYS A 67 19.87 -5.25 -1.85
C LYS A 67 19.58 -6.63 -1.29
#